data_AF-N1RXJ0-F1
#
_entry.id   AF-N1RXJ0-F1
#
_cell.length_a   1.000
_cell.length_b   1.000
_cell.length_c   1.000
_cell.angle_alpha   90.00
_cell.angle_beta   90.00
_cell.angle_gamma   90.00
#
_symmetry.space_group_name_H-M   'P 1'
#
loop_
_entity.id
_entity.type
_entity.pdbx_description
1 polymer ?
#
loop_
_entity_poly.entity_id
_entity_poly.type
_entity_poly.pdbx_seq_one_letter_code
_entity_poly.pdbx_strand_id
1 'polypeptide(L)'
;MIWPAPKSQIEKAKDFIRECAAASKRTLIVPDKDADGLAAGAIIRKTLILLGLDPKLISGYTMNKNSSLNYRDSRTNMEAYKPSYIIVLDQGSWKSEPVIDSPHRALVIDHHIAENDDHPEGAILVTANKCPPIATSSLLTYLICRDLQEGVEEACGWLCVMGTHGDLGNAIR
;
A
#
# COMPACT_ATOMS: atom_id res chain seq x y z
N MET A 1 11.80 -14.01 -14.64
CA MET A 1 10.34 -13.78 -14.51
C MET A 1 10.16 -12.52 -13.68
N ILE A 2 9.44 -11.51 -14.18
CA ILE A 2 9.18 -10.22 -13.51
C ILE A 2 7.72 -10.21 -13.09
N TRP A 3 7.38 -11.07 -12.13
CA TRP A 3 6.02 -11.19 -11.59
C TRP A 3 6.11 -11.44 -10.08
N PRO A 4 5.25 -10.85 -9.24
CA PRO A 4 4.15 -9.92 -9.60
C PRO A 4 4.61 -8.49 -9.94
N ALA A 5 5.86 -8.14 -9.60
CA ALA A 5 6.49 -6.85 -9.85
C ALA A 5 8.01 -7.05 -10.00
N PRO A 6 8.80 -6.04 -10.41
CA PRO A 6 10.25 -6.14 -10.40
C PRO A 6 10.80 -6.54 -9.03
N LYS A 7 11.66 -7.57 -9.00
CA LYS A 7 12.22 -8.12 -7.74
C LYS A 7 12.85 -7.04 -6.86
N SER A 8 13.56 -6.08 -7.46
CA SER A 8 14.17 -4.96 -6.74
C SER A 8 13.15 -4.06 -6.03
N GLN A 9 11.96 -3.88 -6.59
CA GLN A 9 10.87 -3.13 -5.95
C GLN A 9 10.28 -3.94 -4.80
N ILE A 10 10.02 -5.24 -5.01
CA ILE A 10 9.50 -6.14 -3.98
C ILE A 10 10.43 -6.17 -2.75
N GLU A 11 11.74 -6.34 -2.95
CA GLU A 11 12.69 -6.35 -1.83
C GLU A 11 12.74 -5.00 -1.11
N LYS A 12 12.70 -3.86 -1.84
CA LYS A 12 12.62 -2.54 -1.22
C LYS A 12 11.35 -2.35 -0.38
N ALA A 13 10.19 -2.84 -0.82
CA ALA A 13 8.98 -2.82 -0.01
C ALA A 13 9.09 -3.71 1.22
N LYS A 14 9.65 -4.91 1.08
CA LYS A 14 9.89 -5.82 2.22
C LYS A 14 10.76 -5.15 3.28
N ASP A 15 11.86 -4.51 2.85
CA ASP A 15 12.76 -3.77 3.74
C ASP A 15 12.05 -2.57 4.40
N PHE A 16 11.29 -1.79 3.63
CA PHE A 16 10.50 -0.69 4.15
C PHE A 16 9.50 -1.15 5.22
N ILE A 17 8.75 -2.22 4.98
CA ILE A 17 7.72 -2.72 5.90
C ILE A 17 8.36 -3.24 7.20
N ARG A 18 9.50 -3.96 7.11
CA ARG A 18 10.25 -4.39 8.29
C ARG A 18 10.77 -3.21 9.09
N GLU A 19 11.35 -2.22 8.43
CA GLU A 19 11.84 -1.00 9.09
C GLU A 19 10.70 -0.20 9.74
N CYS A 20 9.57 -0.07 9.06
CA CYS A 20 8.36 0.56 9.57
C CYS A 20 7.88 -0.07 10.87
N ALA A 21 7.80 -1.41 10.91
CA ALA A 21 7.41 -2.13 12.13
C ALA A 21 8.44 -1.96 13.25
N ALA A 22 9.74 -2.14 12.94
CA ALA A 22 10.82 -2.05 13.92
C ALA A 22 10.99 -0.64 14.51
N ALA A 23 10.70 0.41 13.72
CA ALA A 23 10.84 1.79 14.16
C ALA A 23 9.88 2.18 15.30
N SER A 24 8.78 1.44 15.50
CA SER A 24 7.76 1.73 16.52
C SER A 24 7.24 3.19 16.45
N LYS A 25 6.98 3.69 15.23
CA LYS A 25 6.48 5.05 14.99
C LYS A 25 5.07 5.04 14.39
N ARG A 26 4.40 6.20 14.45
CA ARG A 26 3.07 6.39 13.86
C ARG A 26 3.11 6.10 12.36
N THR A 27 2.23 5.21 11.94
CA THR A 27 2.10 4.72 10.57
C THR A 27 0.69 5.00 10.08
N LEU A 28 0.59 5.65 8.92
CA LEU A 28 -0.68 5.93 8.26
C LEU A 28 -0.83 5.02 7.04
N ILE A 29 -1.91 4.25 7.00
CA ILE A 29 -2.29 3.41 5.85
C ILE A 29 -3.34 4.17 5.06
N VAL A 30 -3.11 4.34 3.76
CA VAL A 30 -3.94 5.17 2.87
C VAL A 30 -4.39 4.35 1.67
N PRO A 31 -5.41 3.48 1.85
CA PRO A 31 -5.92 2.64 0.78
C PRO A 31 -6.90 3.41 -0.13
N ASP A 32 -7.06 2.95 -1.38
CA ASP A 32 -8.27 3.28 -2.13
C ASP A 32 -9.52 2.74 -1.39
N LYS A 33 -10.67 3.32 -1.70
CA LYS A 33 -11.94 3.07 -1.02
C LYS A 33 -12.66 1.81 -1.52
N ASP A 34 -12.21 1.22 -2.60
CA ASP A 34 -12.81 0.00 -3.14
C ASP A 34 -12.33 -1.27 -2.41
N ALA A 35 -12.76 -2.44 -2.90
CA ALA A 35 -12.45 -3.71 -2.27
C ALA A 35 -10.97 -4.09 -2.34
N ASP A 36 -10.25 -3.72 -3.42
CA ASP A 36 -8.84 -4.08 -3.60
C ASP A 36 -7.95 -3.21 -2.72
N GLY A 37 -8.17 -1.90 -2.73
CA GLY A 37 -7.52 -0.94 -1.84
C GLY A 37 -7.75 -1.25 -0.37
N LEU A 38 -9.00 -1.44 0.07
CA LEU A 38 -9.32 -1.73 1.46
C LEU A 38 -8.74 -3.09 1.91
N ALA A 39 -8.77 -4.11 1.04
CA ALA A 39 -8.15 -5.39 1.33
C ALA A 39 -6.62 -5.26 1.48
N ALA A 40 -5.95 -4.55 0.57
CA ALA A 40 -4.53 -4.24 0.66
C ALA A 40 -4.20 -3.53 1.99
N GLY A 41 -5.01 -2.54 2.38
CA GLY A 41 -4.86 -1.82 3.65
C GLY A 41 -4.98 -2.72 4.87
N ALA A 42 -5.94 -3.65 4.86
CA ALA A 42 -6.11 -4.63 5.93
C ALA A 42 -4.93 -5.62 6.00
N ILE A 43 -4.38 -6.04 4.86
CA ILE A 43 -3.19 -6.92 4.78
C ILE A 43 -1.98 -6.21 5.40
N ILE A 44 -1.69 -4.96 5.02
CA ILE A 44 -0.59 -4.18 5.62
C ILE A 44 -0.78 -4.03 7.12
N ARG A 45 -1.99 -3.65 7.56
CA ARG A 45 -2.28 -3.48 9.00
C ARG A 45 -2.01 -4.76 9.78
N LYS A 46 -2.52 -5.90 9.32
CA LYS A 46 -2.31 -7.20 9.97
C LYS A 46 -0.83 -7.59 9.97
N THR A 47 -0.14 -7.37 8.86
CA THR A 47 1.29 -7.66 8.72
C THR A 47 2.12 -6.83 9.70
N LEU A 48 1.89 -5.53 9.81
CA LEU A 48 2.60 -4.67 10.77
C LEU A 48 2.38 -5.11 12.22
N ILE A 49 1.16 -5.52 12.57
CA ILE A 49 0.85 -6.05 13.91
C ILE A 49 1.56 -7.38 14.16
N LEU A 50 1.57 -8.29 13.19
CA LEU A 50 2.29 -9.57 13.28
C LEU A 50 3.81 -9.36 13.40
N LEU A 51 4.34 -8.30 12.80
CA LEU A 51 5.74 -7.87 12.94
C LEU A 51 6.03 -7.13 14.25
N GLY A 52 5.02 -6.90 15.10
CA GLY A 52 5.18 -6.35 16.45
C GLY A 52 4.89 -4.85 16.60
N LEU A 53 4.39 -4.16 15.57
CA LEU A 53 3.98 -2.76 15.71
C LEU A 53 2.71 -2.64 16.56
N ASP A 54 2.73 -1.79 17.58
CA ASP A 54 1.56 -1.52 18.43
C ASP A 54 0.38 -1.05 17.56
N PRO A 55 -0.79 -1.72 17.59
CA PRO A 55 -1.98 -1.30 16.85
C PRO A 55 -2.39 0.15 17.07
N LYS A 56 -2.06 0.76 18.22
CA LYS A 56 -2.34 2.17 18.54
C LYS A 56 -1.51 3.16 17.73
N LEU A 57 -0.39 2.71 17.15
CA LEU A 57 0.45 3.51 16.27
C LEU A 57 0.00 3.45 14.81
N ILE A 58 -0.99 2.62 14.47
CA ILE A 58 -1.47 2.42 13.11
C ILE A 58 -2.81 3.13 12.93
N SER A 59 -2.86 4.08 12.01
CA SER A 59 -4.09 4.76 11.61
C SER A 59 -4.41 4.47 10.14
N GLY A 60 -5.70 4.52 9.79
CA GLY A 60 -6.17 4.44 8.40
C GLY A 60 -6.76 5.76 7.96
N TYR A 61 -6.48 6.20 6.74
CA TYR A 61 -7.13 7.35 6.12
C TYR A 61 -7.66 6.97 4.75
N THR A 62 -8.99 7.01 4.59
CA THR A 62 -9.66 6.80 3.31
C THR A 62 -10.14 8.14 2.77
N MET A 63 -9.98 8.36 1.48
CA MET A 63 -10.49 9.56 0.82
C MET A 63 -12.01 9.67 0.93
N ASN A 64 -12.52 10.89 1.11
CA ASN A 64 -13.94 11.18 0.97
C ASN A 64 -14.36 11.05 -0.51
N LYS A 65 -15.67 10.89 -0.77
CA LYS A 65 -16.21 10.63 -2.12
C LYS A 65 -15.76 11.64 -3.20
N ASN A 66 -15.44 12.87 -2.80
CA ASN A 66 -15.02 13.97 -3.68
C ASN A 66 -13.55 14.41 -3.46
N SER A 67 -12.72 13.63 -2.78
CA SER A 67 -11.31 13.98 -2.55
C SER A 67 -10.37 13.05 -3.30
N SER A 68 -9.27 13.62 -3.79
CA SER A 68 -8.11 12.91 -4.32
C SER A 68 -6.93 13.09 -3.35
N LEU A 69 -5.99 12.16 -3.36
CA LEU A 69 -4.75 12.24 -2.59
C LEU A 69 -3.96 13.53 -2.87
N ASN A 70 -4.04 14.06 -4.10
CA ASN A 70 -3.33 15.27 -4.50
C ASN A 70 -4.00 16.57 -4.01
N TYR A 71 -5.19 16.52 -3.42
CA TYR A 71 -5.85 17.72 -2.92
C TYR A 71 -5.25 18.17 -1.59
N ARG A 72 -5.10 19.50 -1.45
CA ARG A 72 -4.51 20.15 -0.26
C ARG A 72 -5.22 19.74 1.04
N ASP A 73 -6.54 19.58 0.98
CA ASP A 73 -7.34 19.16 2.14
C ASP A 73 -6.99 17.73 2.58
N SER A 74 -6.81 16.81 1.64
CA SER A 74 -6.39 15.42 1.92
C SER A 74 -5.02 15.39 2.58
N ARG A 75 -4.07 16.18 2.07
CA ARG A 75 -2.72 16.31 2.65
C ARG A 75 -2.78 16.83 4.08
N THR A 76 -3.54 17.91 4.31
CA THR A 76 -3.70 18.53 5.64
C THR A 76 -4.33 17.55 6.64
N ASN A 77 -5.32 16.77 6.19
CA ASN A 77 -5.95 15.74 7.01
C ASN A 77 -4.99 14.60 7.35
N MET A 78 -4.16 14.15 6.39
CA MET A 78 -3.11 13.15 6.63
C MET A 78 -2.04 13.66 7.61
N GLU A 79 -1.65 14.93 7.50
CA GLU A 79 -0.68 15.55 8.41
C GLU A 79 -1.16 15.60 9.87
N ALA A 80 -2.47 15.72 10.10
CA ALA A 80 -3.04 15.74 11.44
C ALA A 80 -2.74 14.45 12.24
N TYR A 81 -2.52 13.32 11.56
CA TYR A 81 -2.10 12.05 12.18
C TYR A 81 -0.62 12.06 12.63
N LYS A 82 0.17 13.03 12.18
CA LYS A 82 1.61 13.15 12.44
C LYS A 82 2.37 11.84 12.17
N PRO A 83 2.20 11.21 10.99
CA PRO A 83 2.84 9.94 10.68
C PRO A 83 4.34 10.12 10.44
N SER A 84 5.13 9.11 10.80
CA SER A 84 6.51 8.97 10.33
C SER A 84 6.61 8.06 9.10
N TYR A 85 5.61 7.19 8.92
CA TYR A 85 5.49 6.26 7.82
C TYR A 85 4.12 6.40 7.17
N ILE A 86 4.07 6.40 5.84
CA ILE A 86 2.83 6.39 5.07
C ILE A 86 2.90 5.28 4.04
N ILE A 87 1.85 4.46 3.97
CA ILE A 87 1.73 3.38 3.00
C ILE A 87 0.45 3.62 2.20
N VAL A 88 0.63 4.02 0.94
CA VAL A 88 -0.43 4.28 -0.03
C VAL A 88 -0.68 3.02 -0.84
N LEU A 89 -1.95 2.63 -1.00
CA LEU A 89 -2.32 1.35 -1.57
C LEU A 89 -3.42 1.53 -2.60
N ASP A 90 -3.25 0.87 -3.74
CA ASP A 90 -4.20 0.83 -4.84
C ASP A 90 -4.51 2.20 -5.48
N GLN A 91 -3.53 3.09 -5.35
CA GLN A 91 -3.49 4.41 -5.92
C GLN A 91 -2.05 4.93 -5.73
N GLY A 92 -1.78 6.12 -6.24
CA GLY A 92 -0.51 6.80 -6.06
C GLY A 92 0.46 6.59 -7.22
N SER A 93 0.11 5.82 -8.25
CA SER A 93 0.89 5.76 -9.49
C SER A 93 0.68 6.99 -10.39
N TRP A 94 0.96 8.18 -9.87
CA TRP A 94 1.07 9.42 -10.64
C TRP A 94 2.15 10.29 -10.03
N LYS A 95 2.81 11.10 -10.87
CA LYS A 95 3.80 12.06 -10.39
C LYS A 95 3.16 13.19 -9.60
N SER A 96 3.63 13.42 -8.37
CA SER A 96 3.22 14.56 -7.54
C SER A 96 4.30 14.98 -6.54
N GLU A 97 4.04 16.07 -5.83
CA GLU A 97 4.73 16.42 -4.57
C GLU A 97 4.72 15.23 -3.57
N PRO A 98 5.57 15.25 -2.53
CA PRO A 98 5.59 14.23 -1.47
C PRO A 98 4.19 13.99 -0.87
N VAL A 99 3.88 12.87 -0.24
CA VAL A 99 2.49 12.56 0.17
C VAL A 99 1.90 13.62 1.13
N ILE A 100 2.73 14.14 2.04
CA ILE A 100 2.45 15.29 2.91
C ILE A 100 3.69 16.20 3.00
N ASP A 101 3.56 17.39 3.57
CA ASP A 101 4.65 18.38 3.63
C ASP A 101 5.60 18.09 4.80
N SER A 102 5.06 17.57 5.92
CA SER A 102 5.89 17.17 7.07
C SER A 102 6.81 15.96 6.76
N PRO A 103 8.00 15.85 7.38
CA PRO A 103 8.94 14.76 7.11
C PRO A 103 8.37 13.37 7.40
N HIS A 104 8.41 12.49 6.40
CA HIS A 104 7.90 11.13 6.48
C HIS A 104 8.65 10.21 5.51
N ARG A 105 8.49 8.90 5.66
CA ARG A 105 8.84 7.91 4.64
C ARG A 105 7.56 7.37 4.00
N ALA A 106 7.56 7.23 2.68
CA ALA A 106 6.39 6.78 1.93
C ALA A 106 6.68 5.51 1.11
N LEU A 107 5.70 4.62 1.08
CA LEU A 107 5.64 3.45 0.21
C LEU A 107 4.33 3.49 -0.57
N VAL A 108 4.39 3.26 -1.87
CA VAL A 108 3.24 3.12 -2.77
C VAL A 108 3.24 1.69 -3.31
N ILE A 109 2.11 0.99 -3.15
CA ILE A 109 1.88 -0.33 -3.75
C ILE A 109 0.63 -0.21 -4.62
N ASP A 110 0.79 -0.36 -5.93
CA ASP A 110 -0.26 -0.05 -6.89
C ASP A 110 -0.10 -0.87 -8.18
N HIS A 111 -1.14 -0.95 -9.00
CA HIS A 111 -1.18 -1.70 -10.24
C HIS A 111 -1.72 -0.91 -11.44
N HIS A 112 -2.19 0.32 -11.21
CA HIS A 112 -2.72 1.21 -12.25
C HIS A 112 -1.68 1.55 -13.32
N ILE A 113 -2.17 1.89 -14.52
CA ILE A 113 -1.32 2.29 -15.65
C ILE A 113 -0.61 3.61 -15.31
N ALA A 114 0.72 3.57 -15.37
CA ALA A 114 1.60 4.71 -15.11
C ALA A 114 2.96 4.56 -15.81
N GLU A 115 3.75 5.63 -15.87
CA GLU A 115 5.15 5.55 -16.26
C GLU A 115 6.07 5.16 -15.10
N ASN A 116 7.31 4.80 -15.39
CA ASN A 116 8.21 4.16 -14.40
C ASN A 116 8.57 5.06 -13.19
N ASP A 117 8.33 6.37 -13.30
CA ASP A 117 8.62 7.37 -12.26
C ASP A 117 7.36 8.15 -11.81
N ASP A 118 6.17 7.65 -12.14
CA ASP A 118 4.89 8.26 -11.76
C ASP A 118 4.51 7.86 -10.34
N HIS A 119 5.10 8.53 -9.35
CA HIS A 119 4.73 8.41 -7.94
C HIS A 119 5.05 9.70 -7.16
N PRO A 120 4.47 9.90 -5.95
CA PRO A 120 4.82 11.00 -5.07
C PRO A 120 6.33 11.07 -4.81
N GLU A 121 6.88 12.29 -4.88
CA GLU A 121 8.30 12.53 -4.65
C GLU A 121 8.78 11.95 -3.31
N GLY A 122 9.91 11.24 -3.35
CA GLY A 122 10.53 10.62 -2.18
C GLY A 122 9.87 9.32 -1.72
N ALA A 123 8.77 8.88 -2.34
CA ALA A 123 8.16 7.59 -2.06
C ALA A 123 8.91 6.44 -2.74
N ILE A 124 8.87 5.26 -2.14
CA ILE A 124 9.24 4.01 -2.80
C ILE A 124 8.01 3.52 -3.58
N LEU A 125 8.14 3.30 -4.89
CA LEU A 125 7.10 2.68 -5.70
C LEU A 125 7.35 1.16 -5.86
N VAL A 126 6.31 0.38 -5.62
CA VAL A 126 6.21 -1.01 -6.07
C VAL A 126 4.97 -1.16 -6.91
N THR A 127 5.14 -1.55 -8.17
CA THR A 127 4.02 -1.66 -9.10
C THR A 127 4.00 -2.95 -9.90
N ALA A 128 2.80 -3.52 -10.03
CA ALA A 128 2.54 -4.64 -10.94
C ALA A 128 2.29 -4.18 -12.39
N ASN A 129 2.20 -2.86 -12.63
CA ASN A 129 2.08 -2.32 -13.97
C ASN A 129 3.21 -2.85 -14.87
N LYS A 130 2.88 -3.12 -16.14
CA LYS A 130 3.79 -3.70 -17.15
C LYS A 130 4.31 -5.11 -16.81
N CYS A 131 3.74 -5.80 -15.81
CA CYS A 131 4.12 -7.17 -15.41
C CYS A 131 2.96 -8.16 -15.63
N PRO A 132 2.69 -8.63 -16.87
CA PRO A 132 1.53 -9.48 -17.15
C PRO A 132 1.68 -10.90 -16.56
N PRO A 133 0.58 -11.51 -16.04
CA PRO A 133 -0.71 -10.87 -15.77
C PRO A 133 -0.59 -9.85 -14.63
N ILE A 134 -1.22 -8.68 -14.80
CA ILE A 134 -1.18 -7.60 -13.81
C ILE A 134 -1.83 -8.10 -12.52
N ALA A 135 -1.04 -8.18 -11.45
CA ALA A 135 -1.55 -8.49 -10.13
C ALA A 135 -2.32 -7.27 -9.58
N THR A 136 -3.49 -7.50 -8.98
CA THR A 136 -4.21 -6.45 -8.26
C THR A 136 -3.39 -5.98 -7.05
N SER A 137 -3.69 -4.79 -6.52
CA SER A 137 -2.96 -4.21 -5.40
C SER A 137 -3.03 -5.08 -4.15
N SER A 138 -4.16 -5.71 -3.85
CA SER A 138 -4.25 -6.66 -2.73
C SER A 138 -3.44 -7.94 -2.95
N LEU A 139 -3.38 -8.47 -4.18
CA LEU A 139 -2.55 -9.64 -4.51
C LEU A 139 -1.06 -9.31 -4.42
N LEU A 140 -0.64 -8.19 -5.00
CA LEU A 140 0.74 -7.70 -4.91
C LEU A 140 1.15 -7.49 -3.45
N THR A 141 0.30 -6.80 -2.68
CA THR A 141 0.52 -6.54 -1.25
C THR A 141 0.61 -7.85 -0.45
N TYR A 142 -0.28 -8.81 -0.70
CA TYR A 142 -0.26 -10.11 -0.05
C TYR A 142 1.03 -10.87 -0.34
N LEU A 143 1.46 -10.94 -1.59
CA LEU A 143 2.69 -11.65 -1.97
C LEU A 143 3.94 -11.02 -1.34
N ILE A 144 3.98 -9.69 -1.22
CA ILE A 144 5.06 -8.99 -0.50
C ILE A 144 5.04 -9.38 0.98
N CYS A 145 3.87 -9.30 1.63
CA CYS A 145 3.72 -9.46 3.08
C CYS A 145 3.82 -10.91 3.55
N ARG A 146 3.34 -11.87 2.76
CA ARG A 146 3.37 -13.31 3.08
C ARG A 146 4.77 -13.80 3.40
N ASP A 147 5.76 -13.29 2.66
CA ASP A 147 7.17 -13.66 2.85
C ASP A 147 7.85 -12.90 4.02
N LEU A 148 7.14 -12.01 4.72
CA LEU A 148 7.67 -11.27 5.87
C LEU A 148 7.41 -11.98 7.20
N GLN A 149 6.28 -12.68 7.33
CA GLN A 149 5.88 -13.35 8.56
C GLN A 149 4.91 -14.51 8.26
N GLU A 150 5.18 -15.69 8.83
CA GLU A 150 4.43 -16.94 8.60
C GLU A 150 2.91 -16.84 8.84
N GLY A 151 2.46 -16.12 9.86
CA GLY A 151 1.05 -15.89 10.19
C GLY A 151 0.30 -14.97 9.23
N VAL A 152 0.99 -14.32 8.27
CA VAL A 152 0.31 -13.50 7.25
C VAL A 152 -0.57 -14.37 6.35
N GLU A 153 -0.10 -15.56 5.97
CA GLU A 153 -0.88 -16.46 5.11
C GLU A 153 -2.23 -16.80 5.74
N GLU A 154 -2.22 -17.25 7.00
CA GLU A 154 -3.44 -17.57 7.75
C GLU A 154 -4.33 -16.32 7.95
N ALA A 155 -3.73 -15.19 8.34
CA ALA A 155 -4.49 -14.00 8.70
C ALA A 155 -5.06 -13.24 7.49
N CYS A 156 -4.45 -13.37 6.32
CA CYS A 156 -4.64 -12.47 5.18
C CYS A 156 -4.96 -13.15 3.85
N GLY A 157 -4.84 -14.48 3.71
CA GLY A 157 -5.13 -15.16 2.44
C GLY A 157 -6.53 -14.87 1.90
N TRP A 158 -7.54 -14.81 2.77
CA TRP A 158 -8.91 -14.46 2.36
C TRP A 158 -9.07 -12.99 1.93
N LEU A 159 -8.28 -12.06 2.49
CA LEU A 159 -8.28 -10.66 2.09
C LEU A 159 -7.71 -10.51 0.67
N CYS A 160 -6.63 -11.24 0.37
CA CYS A 160 -6.08 -11.30 -0.98
C CYS A 160 -7.15 -11.77 -1.98
N VAL A 161 -7.83 -12.87 -1.69
CA VAL A 161 -8.90 -13.38 -2.57
C VAL A 161 -10.03 -12.36 -2.73
N MET A 162 -10.46 -11.74 -1.62
CA MET A 162 -11.54 -10.74 -1.64
C MET A 162 -11.18 -9.51 -2.48
N GLY A 163 -9.98 -8.95 -2.30
CA GLY A 163 -9.54 -7.78 -3.06
C GLY A 163 -9.36 -8.10 -4.54
N THR A 164 -8.69 -9.21 -4.87
CA THR A 164 -8.53 -9.66 -6.26
C THR A 164 -9.88 -9.89 -6.96
N HIS A 165 -10.83 -10.52 -6.26
CA HIS A 165 -12.17 -10.70 -6.82
C HIS A 165 -12.94 -9.37 -6.94
N GLY A 166 -12.74 -8.45 -6.00
CA GLY A 166 -13.36 -7.13 -5.99
C GLY A 166 -12.95 -6.28 -7.20
N ASP A 167 -11.68 -6.33 -7.58
CA ASP A 167 -11.13 -5.58 -8.73
C ASP A 167 -11.52 -6.20 -10.08
N LEU A 168 -11.35 -7.53 -10.21
CA LEU A 168 -11.62 -8.23 -11.47
C LEU A 168 -13.12 -8.51 -11.70
N GLY A 169 -13.91 -8.50 -10.62
CA GLY A 169 -15.32 -8.83 -10.62
C GLY A 169 -15.63 -10.24 -11.11
N ASN A 170 -16.86 -10.42 -11.62
CA ASN A 170 -17.31 -11.66 -12.26
C ASN A 170 -16.98 -11.72 -13.76
N ALA A 171 -16.14 -10.81 -14.26
CA ALA A 171 -15.80 -10.73 -15.68
C ALA A 171 -14.74 -11.79 -16.06
N ILE A 172 -15.00 -13.05 -15.72
CA ILE A 172 -14.48 -14.17 -16.51
C ILE A 172 -15.25 -14.11 -17.83
N ARG A 173 -14.62 -13.57 -18.87
CA ARG A 173 -15.04 -13.78 -20.26
C ARG A 173 -14.08 -14.77 -20.92
#